data_AF-A0ABD3LYQ4-F1
#
_entry.id   AF-A0ABD3LYQ4-F1
#
_cell.length_a   1.000
_cell.length_b   1.000
_cell.length_c   1.000
_cell.angle_alpha   90.00
_cell.angle_beta   90.00
_cell.angle_gamma   90.00
#
_symmetry.space_group_name_H-M   'P 1'
#
loop_
_entity.id
_entity.type
_entity.pdbx_description
1 polymer ?
#
loop_
_entity_poly.entity_id
_entity_poly.type
_entity_poly.pdbx_seq_one_letter_code
_entity_poly.pdbx_strand_id
1 'polypeptide(L)'
;MTGRFSFQSKPHAATVPELPDIAIWIRLVLGALYGIFLGLRNETRGITAALFGFNLVAFVPMFWFNAFLDADVDSYKSLKFAGVPNALCLSLLIWIAIFTMRNEEAELSLGKVISSVTVLAPVAGGGESVSQTDEF
;
A
#
# COMPACT_ATOMS: atom_id res chain seq x y z
N MET A 1 4.63 -8.54 32.56
CA MET A 1 4.81 -9.74 31.70
C MET A 1 5.42 -9.29 30.40
N THR A 2 6.73 -9.50 30.24
CA THR A 2 7.57 -9.00 29.13
C THR A 2 8.20 -10.19 28.42
N GLY A 3 7.46 -10.80 27.50
CA GLY A 3 7.97 -11.77 26.54
C GLY A 3 7.47 -11.34 25.17
N ARG A 4 8.02 -10.26 24.63
CA ARG A 4 7.49 -9.61 23.43
C ARG A 4 8.60 -9.56 22.39
N PHE A 5 8.50 -10.43 21.38
CA PHE A 5 9.39 -10.51 20.21
C PHE A 5 10.81 -11.03 20.45
N SER A 6 10.93 -12.28 20.92
CA SER A 6 12.19 -13.03 20.80
C SER A 6 12.22 -13.87 19.52
N PHE A 7 13.41 -14.23 19.07
CA PHE A 7 13.60 -15.20 17.97
C PHE A 7 12.82 -16.48 18.26
N GLN A 8 12.07 -16.97 17.26
CA GLN A 8 11.20 -18.16 17.36
C GLN A 8 10.19 -18.13 18.52
N SER A 9 9.69 -16.95 18.87
CA SER A 9 8.67 -16.79 19.92
C SER A 9 7.30 -17.37 19.57
N LYS A 10 7.06 -17.76 18.31
CA LYS A 10 5.82 -18.37 17.81
C LYS A 10 4.56 -17.62 18.27
N PRO A 11 4.45 -16.31 18.00
CA PRO A 11 3.29 -15.54 18.40
C PRO A 11 2.02 -16.09 17.74
N HIS A 12 0.96 -16.22 18.53
CA HIS A 12 -0.35 -16.75 18.15
C HIS A 12 -1.44 -15.76 18.60
N ALA A 13 -2.61 -15.79 17.98
CA ALA A 13 -3.67 -14.81 18.24
C ALA A 13 -4.09 -14.69 19.72
N ALA A 14 -3.94 -15.75 20.52
CA ALA A 14 -4.20 -15.74 21.96
C ALA A 14 -3.05 -15.17 22.80
N THR A 15 -1.81 -15.18 22.29
CA THR A 15 -0.61 -14.75 23.04
C THR A 15 -0.15 -13.35 22.66
N VAL A 16 -0.31 -12.95 21.39
CA VAL A 16 0.02 -11.61 20.88
C VAL A 16 -1.09 -11.13 19.93
N PRO A 17 -2.29 -10.82 20.45
CA PRO A 17 -3.40 -10.33 19.63
C PRO A 17 -3.08 -9.02 18.90
N GLU A 18 -2.12 -8.23 19.40
CA GLU A 18 -1.67 -6.96 18.81
C GLU A 18 -0.76 -7.10 17.58
N LEU A 19 -0.37 -8.32 17.18
CA LEU A 19 0.53 -8.55 16.06
C LEU A 19 0.05 -7.92 14.72
N PRO A 20 -1.25 -7.96 14.36
CA PRO A 20 -1.76 -7.28 13.17
C PRO A 20 -1.57 -5.76 13.23
N ASP A 21 -1.75 -5.13 14.40
CA ASP A 21 -1.58 -3.68 14.55
C ASP A 21 -0.10 -3.29 14.39
N ILE A 22 0.81 -4.10 14.94
CA ILE A 22 2.26 -3.93 14.75
C ILE A 22 2.62 -4.09 13.27
N ALA A 23 2.02 -5.06 12.58
CA ALA A 23 2.21 -5.23 11.14
C ALA A 23 1.74 -4.01 10.34
N ILE A 24 0.60 -3.41 10.71
CA ILE A 24 0.10 -2.18 10.09
C ILE A 24 1.13 -1.05 10.26
N TRP A 25 1.64 -0.82 11.47
CA TRP A 25 2.64 0.22 11.72
C TRP A 25 3.93 0.01 10.95
N ILE A 26 4.48 -1.21 10.94
CA ILE A 26 5.69 -1.54 10.17
C ILE A 26 5.46 -1.25 8.67
N ARG A 27 4.30 -1.66 8.14
CA ARG A 27 3.91 -1.41 6.75
C ARG A 27 3.81 0.08 6.45
N LEU A 28 3.20 0.88 7.33
CA LEU A 28 3.09 2.33 7.16
C LEU A 28 4.47 3.01 7.13
N VAL A 29 5.38 2.63 8.03
CA VAL A 29 6.74 3.17 8.04
C VAL A 29 7.48 2.81 6.75
N LEU A 30 7.40 1.55 6.30
CA LEU A 30 8.00 1.11 5.04
C LEU A 30 7.41 1.86 3.83
N GLY A 31 6.08 2.02 3.78
CA GLY A 31 5.41 2.78 2.74
C GLY A 31 5.85 4.24 2.71
N ALA A 32 5.98 4.87 3.88
CA ALA A 32 6.45 6.25 3.97
C ALA A 32 7.89 6.40 3.49
N LEU A 33 8.81 5.54 3.95
CA LEU A 33 10.21 5.56 3.52
C LEU A 33 10.34 5.33 2.01
N TYR A 34 9.55 4.40 1.47
CA TYR A 34 9.56 4.12 0.04
C TYR A 34 8.99 5.28 -0.80
N GLY A 35 7.90 5.91 -0.34
CA GLY A 35 7.37 7.13 -0.97
C GLY A 35 8.37 8.27 -1.01
N ILE A 36 9.09 8.51 0.10
CA ILE A 36 10.19 9.50 0.16
C ILE A 36 11.27 9.15 -0.85
N PHE A 37 11.71 7.89 -0.88
CA PHE A 37 12.75 7.41 -1.79
C PHE A 37 12.39 7.65 -3.26
N LEU A 38 11.15 7.35 -3.66
CA LEU A 38 10.67 7.58 -5.03
C LEU A 38 10.61 9.07 -5.38
N GLY A 39 10.10 9.91 -4.48
CA GLY A 39 10.04 11.36 -4.67
C GLY A 39 11.42 12.00 -4.79
N LEU A 40 12.39 11.54 -3.99
CA LEU A 40 13.77 12.03 -4.06
C LEU A 40 14.51 11.58 -5.33
N ARG A 41 14.13 10.44 -5.93
CA ARG A 41 14.72 9.97 -7.18
C ARG A 41 14.08 10.53 -8.45
N ASN A 42 13.04 11.36 -8.35
CA ASN A 42 12.25 11.81 -9.51
C ASN A 42 11.85 10.63 -10.41
N GLU A 43 11.47 9.50 -9.81
CA GLU A 43 11.02 8.34 -10.57
C GLU A 43 9.74 8.69 -11.32
N THR A 44 9.66 8.36 -12.61
CA THR A 44 8.51 8.65 -13.48
C THR A 44 7.75 7.40 -13.88
N ARG A 45 8.30 6.21 -13.61
CA ARG A 45 7.68 4.92 -13.93
C ARG A 45 6.65 4.52 -12.87
N GLY A 46 5.48 5.17 -12.93
CA GLY A 46 4.30 4.97 -12.05
C GLY A 46 4.03 3.52 -11.67
N ILE A 47 3.74 2.67 -12.67
CA ILE A 47 3.30 1.28 -12.47
C ILE A 47 4.42 0.42 -11.88
N THR A 48 5.63 0.51 -12.42
CA THR A 48 6.78 -0.27 -11.94
C THR A 48 7.10 0.08 -10.50
N ALA A 49 7.16 1.36 -10.17
CA ALA A 49 7.43 1.83 -8.82
C ALA A 49 6.33 1.40 -7.83
N ALA A 50 5.06 1.45 -8.23
CA ALA A 50 3.94 0.98 -7.42
C ALA A 50 4.00 -0.53 -7.14
N LEU A 51 4.33 -1.36 -8.15
CA LEU A 51 4.49 -2.81 -7.98
C LEU A 51 5.67 -3.16 -7.06
N PHE A 52 6.79 -2.45 -7.16
CA PHE A 52 7.89 -2.60 -6.21
C PHE A 52 7.50 -2.18 -4.79
N GLY A 53 6.73 -1.11 -4.65
CA GLY A 53 6.18 -0.68 -3.36
C GLY A 53 5.25 -1.72 -2.75
N PHE A 54 4.37 -2.31 -3.57
CA PHE A 54 3.53 -3.43 -3.16
C PHE A 54 4.37 -4.58 -2.63
N ASN A 55 5.41 -4.99 -3.38
CA ASN A 55 6.27 -6.09 -2.96
C ASN A 55 6.98 -5.77 -1.62
N LEU A 56 7.49 -4.55 -1.47
CA LEU A 56 8.20 -4.13 -0.27
C LEU A 56 7.29 -4.14 0.97
N VAL A 57 6.09 -3.55 0.86
CA VAL A 57 5.14 -3.43 1.98
C VAL A 57 4.46 -4.77 2.30
N ALA A 58 4.17 -5.59 1.29
CA ALA A 58 3.51 -6.87 1.50
C ALA A 58 4.48 -7.95 2.01
N PHE A 59 5.65 -8.09 1.38
CA PHE A 59 6.52 -9.24 1.64
C PHE A 59 7.56 -9.01 2.73
N VAL A 60 8.13 -7.81 2.89
CA VAL A 60 9.19 -7.59 3.89
C VAL A 60 8.69 -7.84 5.32
N PRO A 61 7.52 -7.32 5.75
CA PRO A 61 6.99 -7.63 7.07
C PRO A 61 6.65 -9.10 7.23
N MET A 62 6.08 -9.74 6.20
CA MET A 62 5.74 -11.16 6.23
C MET A 62 6.98 -12.06 6.30
N PHE A 63 8.06 -11.69 5.62
CA PHE A 63 9.33 -12.37 5.74
C PHE A 63 9.83 -12.32 7.18
N TRP A 64 9.75 -11.17 7.85
CA TRP A 64 10.14 -11.05 9.25
C TRP A 64 9.24 -11.88 10.19
N PHE A 65 7.92 -11.83 10.02
CA PHE A 65 6.99 -12.63 10.84
C PHE A 65 7.21 -14.14 10.70
N ASN A 66 7.44 -14.63 9.47
CA ASN A 66 7.64 -16.06 9.22
C ASN A 66 9.07 -16.52 9.55
N ALA A 67 10.09 -15.80 9.08
CA ALA A 67 11.48 -16.26 9.18
C ALA A 67 12.11 -15.98 10.56
N PHE A 68 11.71 -14.91 11.23
CA PHE A 68 12.33 -14.51 12.51
C PHE A 68 11.48 -14.89 13.72
N LEU A 69 10.17 -14.60 13.68
CA LEU A 69 9.28 -14.89 14.80
C LEU A 69 8.68 -16.30 14.75
N ASP A 70 8.70 -16.96 13.59
CA ASP A 70 8.00 -18.22 13.34
C ASP A 70 6.50 -18.11 13.73
N ALA A 71 5.89 -16.98 13.37
CA ALA A 71 4.53 -16.64 13.75
C ALA A 71 3.51 -17.60 13.12
N ASP A 72 2.49 -18.01 13.90
CA ASP A 72 1.36 -18.76 13.37
C ASP A 72 0.39 -17.78 12.67
N VAL A 73 0.73 -17.43 11.43
CA VAL A 73 0.02 -16.42 10.63
C VAL A 73 -1.44 -16.79 10.39
N ASP A 74 -1.76 -18.08 10.29
CA ASP A 74 -3.10 -18.57 9.99
C ASP A 74 -4.05 -18.46 11.20
N SER A 75 -3.49 -18.35 12.41
CA SER A 75 -4.28 -18.02 13.61
C SER A 75 -4.89 -16.61 13.59
N TYR A 76 -4.38 -15.72 12.75
CA TYR A 76 -4.84 -14.34 12.65
C TYR A 76 -5.73 -14.15 11.42
N LYS A 77 -6.93 -13.60 11.64
CA LYS A 77 -7.95 -13.38 10.59
C LYS A 77 -7.47 -12.59 9.36
N SER A 78 -6.49 -11.70 9.50
CA SER A 78 -6.06 -10.81 8.40
C SER A 78 -4.60 -10.36 8.42
N LEU A 79 -3.69 -11.06 9.11
CA LEU A 79 -2.30 -10.59 9.29
C LEU A 79 -1.55 -10.39 7.95
N LYS A 80 -1.83 -11.25 6.95
CA LYS A 80 -1.19 -11.22 5.62
C LYS A 80 -1.39 -9.90 4.87
N PHE A 81 -2.57 -9.28 5.00
CA PHE A 81 -2.94 -8.08 4.23
C PHE A 81 -3.29 -6.86 5.09
N ALA A 82 -3.29 -6.97 6.42
CA ALA A 82 -3.61 -5.88 7.33
C ALA A 82 -2.76 -4.62 7.03
N GLY A 83 -3.40 -3.52 6.63
CA GLY A 83 -2.71 -2.25 6.37
C GLY A 83 -1.88 -2.19 5.09
N VAL A 84 -1.86 -3.23 4.25
CA VAL A 84 -1.17 -3.18 2.94
C VAL A 84 -1.76 -2.09 2.04
N PRO A 85 -3.09 -1.97 1.84
CA PRO A 85 -3.65 -0.89 1.05
C PRO A 85 -3.32 0.49 1.61
N ASN A 86 -3.41 0.67 2.93
CA ASN A 86 -3.16 1.95 3.59
C ASN A 86 -1.71 2.41 3.42
N ALA A 87 -0.75 1.49 3.57
CA ALA A 87 0.67 1.79 3.39
C ALA A 87 1.01 2.11 1.93
N LEU A 88 0.34 1.50 0.96
CA LEU A 88 0.51 1.83 -0.46
C LEU A 88 -0.08 3.21 -0.79
N CYS A 89 -1.28 3.51 -0.29
CA CYS A 89 -1.85 4.85 -0.42
C CYS A 89 -0.92 5.90 0.19
N LEU A 90 -0.38 5.66 1.39
CA LEU A 90 0.57 6.57 2.03
C LEU A 90 1.85 6.75 1.20
N SER A 91 2.40 5.65 0.68
CA SER A 91 3.58 5.69 -0.20
C SER A 91 3.33 6.52 -1.45
N LEU A 92 2.17 6.35 -2.10
CA LEU A 92 1.80 7.11 -3.29
C LEU A 92 1.57 8.59 -2.96
N LEU A 93 0.88 8.89 -1.87
CA LEU A 93 0.64 10.27 -1.42
C LEU A 93 1.95 11.02 -1.17
N ILE A 94 2.89 10.42 -0.45
CA ILE A 94 4.18 11.03 -0.17
C ILE A 94 5.02 11.19 -1.45
N TRP A 95 5.01 10.17 -2.31
CA TRP A 95 5.71 10.25 -3.58
C TRP A 95 5.17 11.38 -4.45
N ILE A 96 3.84 11.46 -4.62
CA ILE A 96 3.18 12.52 -5.38
C ILE A 96 3.48 13.88 -4.77
N ALA A 97 3.34 14.05 -3.44
CA ALA A 97 3.59 15.32 -2.77
C ALA A 97 5.02 15.83 -3.01
N ILE A 98 6.03 14.98 -2.84
CA ILE A 98 7.44 15.34 -3.07
C ILE A 98 7.68 15.60 -4.56
N PHE A 99 7.11 14.78 -5.44
CA PHE A 99 7.24 14.97 -6.89
C PHE A 99 6.65 16.31 -7.34
N THR A 100 5.48 16.70 -6.82
CA THR A 100 4.84 17.99 -7.08
C THR A 100 5.70 19.16 -6.60
N MET A 101 6.21 19.11 -5.37
CA MET A 101 7.09 20.16 -4.84
C MET A 101 8.37 20.37 -5.66
N ARG A 102 8.82 19.34 -6.38
CA ARG A 102 10.06 19.37 -7.16
C ARG A 102 9.86 19.66 -8.64
N ASN A 103 8.63 19.57 -9.13
CA ASN A 103 8.30 19.76 -10.53
C ASN A 103 7.05 20.65 -10.63
N GLU A 104 7.21 21.96 -10.43
CA GLU A 104 6.12 22.95 -10.49
C GLU A 104 5.35 22.89 -11.83
N GLU A 105 6.02 22.55 -12.94
CA GLU A 105 5.37 22.37 -14.25
C GLU A 105 4.52 21.08 -14.36
N ALA A 106 4.74 20.09 -13.48
CA ALA A 106 4.08 18.78 -13.55
C ALA A 106 2.73 18.71 -12.82
N GLU A 107 2.32 19.75 -12.10
CA GLU A 107 1.01 19.86 -11.45
C GLU A 107 -0.15 19.60 -12.44
N LEU A 108 -0.03 20.13 -13.65
CA LEU A 108 -1.01 19.93 -14.73
C LEU A 108 -1.13 18.47 -15.20
N SER A 109 -0.05 17.70 -15.09
CA SER A 109 -0.03 16.27 -15.48
C SER A 109 -0.61 15.37 -14.40
N LEU A 110 -0.40 15.70 -13.12
CA LEU A 110 -0.96 14.98 -11.98
C LEU A 110 -2.48 15.10 -11.94
N GLY A 111 -3.02 16.29 -12.23
CA GLY A 111 -4.46 16.48 -12.38
C GLY A 111 -5.08 15.57 -13.46
N LYS A 112 -4.35 15.29 -14.55
CA LYS A 112 -4.79 14.37 -15.61
C LYS A 112 -4.74 12.89 -15.21
N VAL A 113 -3.75 12.48 -14.41
CA VAL A 113 -3.65 11.09 -13.92
C VAL A 113 -4.70 10.81 -12.84
N ILE A 114 -4.96 11.76 -11.95
CA ILE A 114 -6.00 11.62 -10.92
C ILE A 114 -7.39 11.57 -11.56
N SER A 115 -7.66 12.42 -12.56
CA SER A 115 -8.93 12.38 -13.28
C SER A 115 -9.10 11.12 -14.12
N SER A 116 -8.05 10.61 -14.76
CA SER A 116 -8.14 9.36 -15.54
C SER A 116 -8.41 8.14 -14.66
N VAL A 117 -7.84 8.07 -13.45
CA VAL A 117 -8.14 7.01 -12.49
C VAL A 117 -9.56 7.13 -11.92
N THR A 118 -10.04 8.36 -11.70
CA THR A 118 -11.41 8.60 -11.21
C THR A 118 -12.47 8.22 -12.24
N VAL A 119 -12.22 8.46 -13.53
CA VAL A 119 -13.13 8.08 -14.62
C VAL A 119 -13.13 6.56 -14.88
N LEU A 120 -12.02 5.88 -14.60
CA LEU A 120 -11.90 4.43 -14.76
C LEU A 120 -12.35 3.63 -13.53
N ALA A 121 -12.63 4.27 -12.39
CA ALA A 121 -13.33 3.62 -11.30
C ALA A 121 -14.80 3.47 -11.72
N PRO A 122 -15.29 2.25 -12.06
CA PRO A 122 -16.70 2.10 -12.33
C PRO A 122 -17.43 2.49 -11.06
N VAL A 123 -18.34 3.45 -11.18
CA VAL A 123 -19.36 3.73 -10.18
C VAL A 123 -20.08 2.40 -9.93
N ALA A 124 -19.65 1.68 -8.89
CA ALA A 124 -20.36 0.56 -8.32
C ALA A 124 -21.62 1.13 -7.66
N GLY A 125 -22.61 1.47 -8.48
CA GLY A 125 -23.75 2.24 -8.04
C GLY A 125 -24.71 2.60 -9.17
N GLY A 126 -25.18 1.58 -9.90
CA GLY A 126 -26.52 1.54 -10.50
C GLY A 126 -26.82 2.42 -11.72
N GLY A 127 -27.37 1.78 -12.76
CA GLY A 127 -28.39 2.43 -13.61
C GLY A 127 -28.02 2.65 -15.07
N GLU A 128 -28.32 1.64 -15.87
CA GLU A 128 -28.82 1.68 -17.25
C GLU A 128 -27.91 2.03 -18.45
N SER A 129 -28.06 1.17 -19.44
CA SER A 129 -27.49 1.16 -20.78
C SER A 129 -27.97 2.33 -21.63
N VAL A 130 -27.04 3.17 -22.09
CA VAL A 130 -27.29 4.07 -23.22
C VAL A 130 -27.07 3.28 -24.51
N SER A 131 -28.19 2.93 -25.13
CA SER A 131 -28.30 2.32 -26.46
C SER A 131 -27.55 3.15 -27.50
N GLN A 132 -26.79 2.47 -28.36
CA GLN A 132 -26.38 2.97 -29.67
C GLN A 132 -27.61 3.55 -30.40
N THR A 133 -27.48 4.79 -30.86
CA THR A 133 -28.20 5.30 -32.03
C THR A 133 -27.13 5.64 -33.05
N ASP A 134 -26.84 4.67 -33.92
CA ASP A 134 -26.24 4.91 -35.23
C ASP A 134 -27.34 5.50 -36.12
N GLU A 135 -27.26 6.79 -36.47
CA GLU A 135 -28.00 7.34 -37.60
C GLU A 135 -27.19 8.43 -38.33
N PHE A 136 -26.86 8.07 -39.58
CA PHE A 136 -26.49 8.83 -40.79
C PHE A 136 -25.24 9.71 -40.83
#